data_AF-A0A6M3KS92-F1
#
_entry.id   AF-A0A6M3KS92-F1
#
_cell.length_a   1.000
_cell.length_b   1.000
_cell.length_c   1.000
_cell.angle_alpha   90.00
_cell.angle_beta   90.00
_cell.angle_gamma   90.00
#
_symmetry.space_group_name_H-M   'P 1'
#
loop_
_entity.id
_entity.type
_entity.pdbx_description
1 polymer ?
#
loop_
_entity_poly.entity_id
_entity_poly.type
_entity_poly.pdbx_seq_one_letter_code
_entity_poly.pdbx_strand_id
1 'polypeptide(L)'
;MEWTGGGDPTLYENINYVIAYANALGLEQGFITNGVALYRVMELDSLKWLRISINCLEYVDDIDIPEIPGTLGFSYVWNERTDLKILGRIQRYVDKYKPAYVRIVPNCLASSDEQRINNDKYSELVSQWGPPYFYQRKEFERPVSCWWGYLKPFAHHDGWVYPCSSVVLNSGADGRFHERFRWVRIADIYKLYDNKMQPVATDECDHCVFKKQNDQVSCLINPTGMENFI
;
A
#
# COMPACT_ATOMS: atom_id res chain seq x y z
N MET A 1 10.01 -6.42 4.15
CA MET A 1 10.03 -5.86 2.78
C MET A 1 8.67 -6.09 2.13
N GLU A 2 8.23 -5.20 1.25
CA GLU A 2 6.95 -5.30 0.54
C GLU A 2 7.19 -5.13 -0.96
N TRP A 3 6.80 -6.13 -1.75
CA TRP A 3 6.87 -6.12 -3.22
C TRP A 3 5.55 -5.60 -3.79
N THR A 4 5.59 -4.46 -4.50
CA THR A 4 4.39 -3.71 -4.90
C THR A 4 4.67 -2.62 -5.94
N GLY A 5 3.60 -2.03 -6.49
CA GLY A 5 3.54 -0.68 -7.08
C GLY A 5 4.19 -0.49 -8.46
N GLY A 6 3.99 0.71 -9.04
CA GLY A 6 4.43 1.10 -10.39
C GLY A 6 3.79 0.31 -11.55
N GLY A 7 2.97 -0.69 -11.22
CA GLY A 7 2.48 -1.76 -12.06
C GLY A 7 2.20 -2.99 -11.19
N ASP A 8 2.20 -4.18 -11.79
CA ASP A 8 2.10 -5.45 -11.06
C ASP A 8 3.50 -6.10 -10.91
N PRO A 9 3.96 -6.43 -9.70
CA PRO A 9 5.32 -6.98 -9.50
C PRO A 9 5.52 -8.34 -10.17
N THR A 10 4.46 -9.08 -10.49
CA THR A 10 4.56 -10.33 -11.28
C THR A 10 5.12 -10.13 -12.68
N LEU A 11 5.11 -8.89 -13.19
CA LEU A 11 5.68 -8.53 -14.49
C LEU A 11 7.18 -8.25 -14.43
N TYR A 12 7.77 -8.10 -13.24
CA TYR A 12 9.20 -7.91 -13.12
C TYR A 12 9.94 -9.22 -13.42
N GLU A 13 10.83 -9.19 -14.41
CA GLU A 13 11.53 -10.38 -14.91
C GLU A 13 12.30 -11.13 -13.81
N ASN A 14 12.92 -10.38 -12.90
CA ASN A 14 13.74 -10.94 -11.82
C ASN A 14 12.96 -11.10 -10.50
N ILE A 15 11.63 -11.16 -10.52
CA ILE A 15 10.82 -11.19 -9.29
C ILE A 15 11.17 -12.38 -8.40
N ASN A 16 11.35 -13.57 -8.97
CA ASN A 16 11.72 -14.77 -8.21
C ASN A 16 13.12 -14.63 -7.60
N TYR A 17 14.08 -14.10 -8.36
CA TYR A 17 15.43 -13.85 -7.85
C TYR A 17 15.44 -12.90 -6.66
N VAL A 18 14.71 -11.77 -6.73
CA VAL A 18 14.72 -10.79 -5.63
C VAL A 18 14.00 -11.31 -4.39
N ILE A 19 12.94 -12.11 -4.53
CA ILE A 19 12.28 -12.77 -3.39
C ILE A 19 13.23 -13.77 -2.72
N ALA A 20 13.87 -14.64 -3.50
CA ALA A 20 14.81 -15.62 -3.00
C ALA A 20 16.02 -14.95 -2.32
N TYR A 21 16.56 -13.88 -2.92
CA TYR A 21 17.66 -13.12 -2.36
C TYR A 21 17.29 -12.45 -1.02
N ALA A 22 16.13 -11.79 -0.96
CA ALA A 22 15.65 -11.20 0.29
C ALA A 22 15.38 -12.26 1.37
N ASN A 23 14.90 -13.46 0.99
CA ASN A 23 14.72 -14.58 1.91
C ASN A 23 16.06 -15.09 2.46
N ALA A 24 17.07 -15.21 1.60
CA ALA A 24 18.42 -15.61 2.00
C ALA A 24 19.09 -14.60 2.97
N LEU A 25 18.70 -13.32 2.89
CA LEU A 25 19.09 -12.29 3.86
C LEU A 25 18.29 -12.34 5.17
N GLY A 26 17.32 -13.25 5.31
CA GLY A 26 16.46 -13.37 6.48
C GLY A 26 15.40 -12.28 6.59
N LEU A 27 15.10 -11.56 5.49
CA LEU A 27 14.08 -10.52 5.51
C LEU A 27 12.68 -11.13 5.44
N GLU A 28 11.78 -10.65 6.27
CA GLU A 28 10.35 -10.95 6.12
C GLU A 28 9.76 -10.21 4.93
N GLN A 29 8.91 -10.88 4.16
CA GLN A 29 8.44 -10.40 2.87
C GLN A 29 6.93 -10.45 2.74
N GLY A 30 6.39 -9.43 2.11
CA GLY A 30 5.00 -9.31 1.72
C GLY A 30 4.86 -9.02 0.25
N PHE A 31 3.77 -9.46 -0.37
CA PHE A 31 3.56 -9.32 -1.80
C PHE A 31 2.18 -8.75 -2.11
N ILE A 32 2.11 -7.75 -3.00
CA ILE A 32 0.86 -7.15 -3.47
C ILE A 32 0.77 -7.30 -4.98
N THR A 33 -0.30 -7.92 -5.47
CA THR A 33 -0.53 -8.16 -6.90
C THR A 33 -2.02 -8.16 -7.22
N ASN A 34 -2.40 -8.00 -8.48
CA ASN A 34 -3.74 -8.23 -8.98
C ASN A 34 -4.08 -9.73 -9.16
N GLY A 35 -3.09 -10.63 -9.00
CA GLY A 35 -3.27 -12.08 -9.03
C GLY A 35 -3.32 -12.69 -10.44
N VAL A 36 -3.43 -11.89 -11.50
CA VAL A 36 -3.62 -12.38 -12.88
C VAL A 36 -2.42 -13.21 -13.37
N ALA A 37 -1.21 -12.78 -13.02
CA ALA A 37 0.03 -13.47 -13.41
C ALA A 37 0.77 -14.05 -12.19
N LEU A 38 0.04 -14.39 -11.13
CA LEU A 38 0.61 -14.92 -9.89
C LEU A 38 1.37 -16.24 -10.09
N TYR A 39 0.95 -17.05 -11.08
CA TYR A 39 1.64 -18.29 -11.47
C TYR A 39 3.12 -18.09 -11.86
N ARG A 40 3.55 -16.86 -12.15
CA ARG A 40 4.95 -16.53 -12.45
C ARG A 40 5.84 -16.46 -11.21
N VAL A 41 5.25 -16.39 -10.03
CA VAL A 41 5.96 -16.31 -8.75
C VAL A 41 6.10 -17.72 -8.19
N MET A 42 7.31 -18.25 -8.21
CA MET A 42 7.65 -19.59 -7.73
C MET A 42 7.96 -19.59 -6.22
N GLU A 43 8.37 -18.45 -5.68
CA GLU A 43 8.85 -18.30 -4.30
C GLU A 43 7.74 -17.89 -3.31
N LEU A 44 6.50 -18.31 -3.54
CA LEU A 44 5.36 -17.90 -2.70
C LEU A 44 5.47 -18.39 -1.25
N ASP A 45 6.11 -19.53 -1.03
CA ASP A 45 6.35 -20.10 0.31
C ASP A 45 7.27 -19.23 1.18
N SER A 46 8.06 -18.36 0.56
CA SER A 46 8.93 -17.40 1.26
C SER A 46 8.17 -16.17 1.79
N LEU A 47 6.88 -16.02 1.45
CA LEU A 47 6.09 -14.84 1.79
C LEU A 47 5.36 -15.00 3.12
N LYS A 48 5.47 -14.00 4.00
CA LYS A 48 4.70 -13.91 5.24
C LYS A 48 3.26 -13.49 5.01
N TRP A 49 3.00 -12.78 3.93
CA TRP A 49 1.65 -12.40 3.53
C TRP A 49 1.56 -12.11 2.04
N LEU A 50 0.39 -12.36 1.47
CA LEU A 50 0.01 -12.06 0.10
C LEU A 50 -1.27 -11.24 0.12
N ARG A 51 -1.28 -10.10 -0.55
CA ARG A 51 -2.48 -9.28 -0.73
C ARG A 51 -2.87 -9.19 -2.19
N ILE A 52 -4.06 -9.66 -2.51
CA ILE A 52 -4.62 -9.58 -3.87
C ILE A 52 -5.48 -8.33 -4.02
N SER A 53 -5.14 -7.49 -4.98
CA SER A 53 -5.96 -6.39 -5.47
C SER A 53 -7.10 -6.97 -6.33
N ILE A 54 -8.23 -7.28 -5.68
CA ILE A 54 -9.33 -8.06 -6.28
C ILE A 54 -10.19 -7.25 -7.27
N ASN A 55 -9.85 -5.98 -7.51
CA ASN A 55 -10.38 -5.19 -8.63
C ASN A 55 -10.13 -5.84 -10.00
N CYS A 56 -9.19 -6.80 -10.10
CA CYS A 56 -9.01 -7.58 -11.31
C CYS A 56 -10.29 -8.27 -11.79
N LEU A 57 -11.19 -8.65 -10.88
CA LEU A 57 -12.47 -9.26 -11.20
C LEU A 57 -13.44 -8.32 -11.92
N GLU A 58 -13.07 -7.06 -12.15
CA GLU A 58 -13.82 -6.17 -13.03
C GLU A 58 -13.52 -6.42 -14.52
N TYR A 59 -12.38 -7.04 -14.84
CA TYR A 59 -11.89 -7.21 -16.23
C TYR A 59 -11.32 -8.59 -16.56
N VAL A 60 -11.11 -9.48 -15.60
CA VAL A 60 -10.88 -10.92 -15.83
C VAL A 60 -12.05 -11.75 -15.30
N ASP A 61 -12.21 -12.98 -15.77
CA ASP A 61 -13.27 -13.90 -15.31
C ASP A 61 -12.92 -14.64 -14.02
N ASP A 62 -11.67 -15.10 -13.91
CA ASP A 62 -11.18 -15.81 -12.74
C ASP A 62 -9.67 -15.53 -12.55
N ILE A 63 -9.19 -15.72 -11.32
CA ILE A 63 -7.78 -15.80 -10.95
C ILE A 63 -7.61 -16.99 -10.01
N ASP A 64 -6.52 -17.72 -10.22
CA ASP A 64 -6.12 -18.78 -9.32
C ASP A 64 -5.18 -18.23 -8.25
N ILE A 65 -5.47 -18.56 -6.99
CA ILE A 65 -4.68 -18.11 -5.84
C ILE A 65 -4.18 -19.37 -5.14
N PRO A 66 -2.89 -19.73 -5.30
CA PRO A 66 -2.33 -20.87 -4.60
C PRO A 66 -2.35 -20.63 -3.09
N GLU A 67 -2.36 -21.72 -2.33
CA GLU A 67 -2.16 -21.65 -0.89
C GLU A 67 -0.78 -21.06 -0.58
N ILE A 68 -0.72 -20.26 0.48
CA ILE A 68 0.54 -19.73 1.01
C ILE A 68 0.64 -20.05 2.50
N PRO A 69 1.86 -20.21 3.06
CA PRO A 69 2.03 -20.42 4.50
C PRO A 69 1.61 -19.20 5.34
N GLY A 70 1.65 -18.02 4.73
CA GLY A 70 1.40 -16.73 5.36
C GLY A 70 -0.06 -16.27 5.37
N THR A 71 -0.25 -14.99 5.64
CA THR A 71 -1.58 -14.37 5.66
C THR A 71 -2.03 -14.00 4.24
N LEU A 72 -3.15 -14.56 3.77
CA LEU A 72 -3.84 -14.10 2.58
C LEU A 72 -4.81 -12.97 2.92
N GLY A 73 -4.77 -11.87 2.17
CA GLY A 73 -5.75 -10.78 2.28
C GLY A 73 -6.19 -10.27 0.92
N PHE A 74 -7.40 -9.72 0.86
CA PHE A 74 -7.89 -9.04 -0.34
C PHE A 74 -7.95 -7.53 -0.12
N SER A 75 -7.80 -6.77 -1.21
CA SER A 75 -8.02 -5.33 -1.25
C SER A 75 -8.88 -4.99 -2.45
N TYR A 76 -9.95 -4.23 -2.24
CA TYR A 76 -10.82 -3.75 -3.29
C TYR A 76 -10.97 -2.24 -3.21
N VAL A 77 -10.69 -1.55 -4.31
CA VAL A 77 -10.96 -0.11 -4.49
C VAL A 77 -12.41 0.04 -4.92
N TRP A 78 -13.21 0.68 -4.10
CA TRP A 78 -14.56 1.07 -4.48
C TRP A 78 -14.51 2.17 -5.55
N ASN A 79 -15.16 1.89 -6.68
CA ASN A 79 -15.25 2.77 -7.84
C ASN A 79 -16.64 2.73 -8.48
N GLU A 80 -16.83 3.47 -9.57
CA GLU A 80 -18.07 3.57 -10.34
C GLU A 80 -18.56 2.26 -10.98
N ARG A 81 -17.68 1.27 -11.14
CA ARG A 81 -18.02 -0.07 -11.65
C ARG A 81 -18.49 -1.02 -10.56
N THR A 82 -18.48 -0.58 -9.30
CA THR A 82 -18.92 -1.41 -8.17
C THR A 82 -20.43 -1.57 -8.22
N ASP A 83 -20.88 -2.78 -8.52
CA ASP A 83 -22.29 -3.19 -8.52
C ASP A 83 -22.48 -4.49 -7.72
N LEU A 84 -23.74 -4.93 -7.58
CA LEU A 84 -24.08 -6.17 -6.88
C LEU A 84 -23.45 -7.42 -7.54
N LYS A 85 -23.19 -7.38 -8.85
CA LYS A 85 -22.56 -8.49 -9.56
C LYS A 85 -21.10 -8.63 -9.15
N ILE A 86 -20.34 -7.53 -9.13
CA ILE A 86 -18.94 -7.51 -8.69
C ILE A 86 -18.83 -7.83 -7.20
N LEU A 87 -19.70 -7.27 -6.35
CA LEU A 87 -19.73 -7.62 -4.93
C LEU A 87 -20.02 -9.11 -4.72
N GLY A 88 -20.95 -9.69 -5.48
CA GLY A 88 -21.21 -11.13 -5.47
C GLY A 88 -20.01 -11.96 -5.93
N ARG A 89 -19.21 -11.46 -6.88
CA ARG A 89 -17.95 -12.11 -7.28
C ARG A 89 -16.92 -12.08 -6.17
N ILE A 90 -16.73 -10.93 -5.52
CA ILE A 90 -15.82 -10.79 -4.38
C ILE A 90 -16.23 -11.76 -3.27
N GLN A 91 -17.52 -11.82 -2.93
CA GLN A 91 -18.02 -12.74 -1.91
C GLN A 91 -17.71 -14.21 -2.25
N ARG A 92 -17.88 -14.64 -3.51
CA ARG A 92 -17.51 -16.00 -3.93
C ARG A 92 -16.02 -16.29 -3.71
N TYR A 93 -15.15 -15.31 -3.91
CA TYR A 93 -13.71 -15.46 -3.65
C TYR A 93 -13.40 -15.52 -2.17
N VAL A 94 -14.07 -14.72 -1.37
CA VAL A 94 -13.97 -14.78 0.10
C VAL A 94 -14.40 -16.15 0.59
N ASP A 95 -15.47 -16.70 0.02
CA ASP A 95 -15.95 -18.04 0.37
C ASP A 95 -15.01 -19.15 -0.07
N LYS A 96 -14.41 -19.04 -1.27
CA LYS A 96 -13.47 -20.02 -1.83
C LYS A 96 -12.13 -20.03 -1.09
N TYR A 97 -11.51 -18.87 -0.91
CA TYR A 97 -10.13 -18.76 -0.45
C TYR A 97 -9.98 -18.37 1.03
N LYS A 98 -11.08 -18.04 1.71
CA LYS A 98 -11.12 -17.72 3.15
C LYS A 98 -10.00 -16.76 3.59
N PRO A 99 -9.85 -15.58 2.95
CA PRO A 99 -8.80 -14.63 3.30
C PRO A 99 -8.97 -14.17 4.76
N ALA A 100 -7.86 -13.85 5.42
CA ALA A 100 -7.87 -13.34 6.79
C ALA A 100 -8.57 -11.97 6.90
N TYR A 101 -8.53 -11.19 5.82
CA TYR A 101 -9.22 -9.90 5.74
C TYR A 101 -9.59 -9.53 4.29
N VAL A 102 -10.62 -8.70 4.17
CA VAL A 102 -10.97 -8.01 2.92
C VAL A 102 -11.03 -6.51 3.19
N ARG A 103 -10.02 -5.81 2.67
CA ARG A 103 -9.89 -4.38 2.82
C ARG A 103 -10.63 -3.66 1.71
N ILE A 104 -11.68 -2.93 2.05
CA ILE A 104 -12.34 -1.99 1.13
C ILE A 104 -11.70 -0.61 1.30
N VAL A 105 -11.31 0.01 0.20
CA VAL A 105 -10.76 1.38 0.17
C VAL A 105 -11.52 2.23 -0.83
N PRO A 106 -11.62 3.55 -0.62
CA PRO A 106 -12.15 4.45 -1.63
C PRO A 106 -11.16 4.64 -2.80
N ASN A 107 -11.66 5.17 -3.92
CA ASN A 107 -10.83 5.65 -5.01
C ASN A 107 -10.01 6.89 -4.60
N CYS A 108 -8.70 6.72 -4.41
CA CYS A 108 -7.79 7.79 -4.00
C CYS A 108 -7.53 8.87 -5.06
N LEU A 109 -8.13 8.78 -6.26
CA LEU A 109 -8.07 9.83 -7.28
C LEU A 109 -9.24 10.81 -7.20
N ALA A 110 -10.18 10.60 -6.28
CA ALA A 110 -11.27 11.53 -6.03
C ALA A 110 -10.75 12.85 -5.43
N SER A 111 -11.52 13.93 -5.58
CA SER A 111 -11.23 15.18 -4.88
C SER A 111 -11.36 15.00 -3.35
N SER A 112 -10.76 15.89 -2.56
CA SER A 112 -10.84 15.83 -1.08
C SER A 112 -12.28 15.82 -0.55
N ASP A 113 -13.20 16.56 -1.18
CA ASP A 113 -14.60 16.61 -0.78
C ASP A 113 -15.33 15.30 -1.11
N GLU A 114 -15.17 14.78 -2.32
CA GLU A 114 -15.69 13.47 -2.71
C GLU A 114 -15.12 12.37 -1.83
N GLN A 115 -13.83 12.45 -1.51
CA GLN A 115 -13.12 11.50 -0.68
C GLN A 115 -13.70 11.47 0.75
N ARG A 116 -14.06 12.63 1.31
CA ARG A 116 -14.75 12.74 2.61
C ARG A 116 -16.14 12.09 2.56
N ILE A 117 -16.95 12.42 1.56
CA ILE A 117 -18.28 11.84 1.37
C ILE A 117 -18.20 10.31 1.21
N ASN A 118 -17.27 9.84 0.36
CA ASN A 118 -17.04 8.43 0.11
C ASN A 118 -16.58 7.70 1.38
N ASN A 119 -15.71 8.32 2.19
CA ASN A 119 -15.28 7.74 3.47
C ASN A 119 -16.47 7.51 4.40
N ASP A 120 -17.34 8.49 4.58
CA ASP A 120 -18.47 8.36 5.49
C ASP A 120 -19.46 7.31 4.97
N LYS A 121 -19.90 7.46 3.71
CA LYS A 121 -20.85 6.55 3.06
C LYS A 121 -20.38 5.09 3.07
N TYR A 122 -19.16 4.82 2.61
CA TYR A 122 -18.68 3.44 2.45
C TYR A 122 -18.22 2.83 3.77
N SER A 123 -17.74 3.64 4.73
CA SER A 123 -17.43 3.11 6.06
C SER A 123 -18.66 2.57 6.77
N GLU A 124 -19.77 3.32 6.73
CA GLU A 124 -21.05 2.87 7.29
C GLU A 124 -21.55 1.61 6.58
N LEU A 125 -21.58 1.61 5.25
CA LEU A 125 -22.05 0.48 4.46
C LEU A 125 -21.24 -0.81 4.74
N VAL A 126 -19.90 -0.74 4.66
CA VAL A 126 -19.03 -1.91 4.83
C VAL A 126 -19.04 -2.41 6.27
N SER A 127 -19.27 -1.55 7.26
CA SER A 127 -19.40 -1.97 8.66
C SER A 127 -20.54 -2.99 8.88
N GLN A 128 -21.57 -2.95 8.04
CA GLN A 128 -22.73 -3.84 8.11
C GLN A 128 -22.46 -5.23 7.50
N TRP A 129 -21.36 -5.40 6.74
CA TRP A 129 -21.06 -6.66 6.06
C TRP A 129 -20.45 -7.71 6.99
N GLY A 130 -19.91 -7.29 8.13
CA GLY A 130 -19.23 -8.16 9.09
C GLY A 130 -17.89 -8.71 8.60
N PRO A 131 -17.22 -9.55 9.42
CA PRO A 131 -15.95 -10.16 9.05
C PRO A 131 -16.05 -11.03 7.78
N PRO A 132 -15.00 -11.10 6.94
CA PRO A 132 -13.66 -10.53 7.15
C PRO A 132 -13.51 -9.09 6.60
N TYR A 133 -14.61 -8.40 6.29
CA TYR A 133 -14.58 -7.08 5.65
C TYR A 133 -14.27 -5.96 6.63
N PHE A 134 -13.49 -4.99 6.17
CA PHE A 134 -13.36 -3.69 6.85
C PHE A 134 -13.10 -2.58 5.84
N TYR A 135 -13.51 -1.37 6.21
CA TYR A 135 -13.24 -0.18 5.42
C TYR A 135 -12.02 0.57 5.94
N GLN A 136 -11.04 0.82 5.08
CA GLN A 136 -9.91 1.69 5.39
C GLN A 136 -10.14 3.08 4.79
N ARG A 137 -10.52 4.04 5.64
CA ARG A 137 -10.64 5.46 5.28
C ARG A 137 -9.33 5.98 4.68
N LYS A 138 -9.45 6.87 3.69
CA LYS A 138 -8.34 7.62 3.10
C LYS A 138 -8.63 9.10 3.22
N GLU A 139 -7.92 9.78 4.10
CA GLU A 139 -8.04 11.22 4.30
C GLU A 139 -6.79 11.88 3.74
N PHE A 140 -6.99 12.96 2.97
CA PHE A 140 -5.90 13.73 2.41
C PHE A 140 -5.60 14.89 3.33
N GLU A 141 -4.42 14.87 3.94
CA GLU A 141 -4.00 15.94 4.83
C GLU A 141 -2.47 16.02 4.83
N ARG A 142 -1.91 17.21 4.62
CA ARG A 142 -0.47 17.42 4.57
C ARG A 142 0.14 17.34 5.99
N PRO A 143 1.15 16.47 6.24
CA PRO A 143 1.89 16.51 7.50
C PRO A 143 2.78 17.76 7.60
N VAL A 144 3.04 18.24 8.82
CA VAL A 144 3.99 19.34 9.06
C VAL A 144 5.41 18.91 8.66
N SER A 145 5.81 17.71 9.06
CA SER A 145 7.11 17.10 8.78
C SER A 145 6.91 15.65 8.38
N CYS A 146 7.51 15.15 7.30
CA CYS A 146 7.35 13.76 6.89
C CYS A 146 8.52 12.87 7.35
N TRP A 147 8.24 11.98 8.29
CA TRP A 147 9.16 10.95 8.77
C TRP A 147 8.92 9.59 8.10
N TRP A 148 7.81 9.45 7.37
CA TRP A 148 7.39 8.19 6.75
C TRP A 148 8.45 7.60 5.81
N GLY A 149 9.22 8.46 5.12
CA GLY A 149 10.30 8.05 4.22
C GLY A 149 11.36 7.17 4.88
N TYR A 150 11.63 7.34 6.17
CA TYR A 150 12.63 6.51 6.86
C TYR A 150 12.09 5.16 7.32
N LEU A 151 10.77 5.08 7.55
CA LEU A 151 10.13 3.85 8.00
C LEU A 151 9.75 2.95 6.82
N LYS A 152 9.20 3.54 5.76
CA LYS A 152 8.73 2.81 4.57
C LYS A 152 9.05 3.57 3.29
N PRO A 153 10.35 3.72 2.95
CA PRO A 153 10.75 4.28 1.66
C PRO A 153 10.27 3.41 0.51
N PHE A 154 10.10 4.01 -0.66
CA PHE A 154 9.62 3.32 -1.86
C PHE A 154 10.71 3.28 -2.93
N ALA A 155 11.38 2.13 -3.06
CA ALA A 155 12.34 1.90 -4.14
C ALA A 155 11.62 1.59 -5.46
N HIS A 156 11.93 2.35 -6.51
CA HIS A 156 11.25 2.27 -7.80
C HIS A 156 12.21 1.82 -8.92
N HIS A 157 11.66 1.24 -9.99
CA HIS A 157 12.45 0.63 -11.06
C HIS A 157 13.30 1.62 -11.87
N ASP A 158 13.11 2.93 -11.71
CA ASP A 158 13.93 3.98 -12.33
C ASP A 158 15.25 4.25 -11.57
N GLY A 159 15.57 3.44 -10.57
CA GLY A 159 16.80 3.51 -9.79
C GLY A 159 16.75 4.54 -8.66
N TRP A 160 15.58 5.10 -8.37
CA TRP A 160 15.36 6.07 -7.30
C TRP A 160 14.50 5.53 -6.18
N VAL A 161 14.70 6.10 -5.00
CA VAL A 161 13.88 5.93 -3.81
C VAL A 161 13.01 7.17 -3.69
N TYR A 162 11.73 6.95 -3.42
CA TYR A 162 10.73 7.96 -3.13
C TYR A 162 10.36 7.91 -1.64
N PRO A 163 9.95 9.03 -1.03
CA PRO A 163 9.59 9.07 0.40
C PRO A 163 8.40 8.17 0.74
N CYS A 164 7.48 7.93 -0.19
CA CYS A 164 6.35 7.03 0.01
C CYS A 164 5.72 6.61 -1.32
N SER A 165 4.84 5.60 -1.28
CA SER A 165 4.09 5.16 -2.46
C SER A 165 2.96 6.12 -2.85
N SER A 166 2.57 7.07 -1.99
CA SER A 166 1.44 7.98 -2.25
C SER A 166 1.84 9.26 -2.96
N VAL A 167 3.12 9.45 -3.28
CA VAL A 167 3.58 10.64 -4.03
C VAL A 167 2.88 10.79 -5.39
N VAL A 168 2.39 9.68 -5.93
CA VAL A 168 1.62 9.60 -7.17
C VAL A 168 0.24 10.28 -7.09
N LEU A 169 -0.26 10.54 -5.88
CA LEU A 169 -1.57 11.15 -5.64
C LEU A 169 -1.51 12.68 -5.57
N ASN A 170 -0.31 13.26 -5.41
CA ASN A 170 -0.15 14.70 -5.23
C ASN A 170 -0.41 15.48 -6.53
N SER A 171 -0.84 16.73 -6.40
CA SER A 171 -1.21 17.59 -7.53
C SER A 171 -0.08 17.74 -8.55
N GLY A 172 -0.34 17.41 -9.82
CA GLY A 172 0.67 17.45 -10.89
C GLY A 172 1.61 16.24 -10.93
N ALA A 173 1.33 15.18 -10.18
CA ALA A 173 2.04 13.90 -10.32
C ALA A 173 1.43 13.00 -11.42
N ASP A 174 0.21 13.29 -11.87
CA ASP A 174 -0.54 12.56 -12.91
C ASP A 174 -0.56 11.03 -12.72
N GLY A 175 -0.68 10.58 -11.47
CA GLY A 175 -0.69 9.16 -11.13
C GLY A 175 0.67 8.46 -11.29
N ARG A 176 1.76 9.21 -11.40
CA ARG A 176 3.11 8.71 -11.66
C ARG A 176 4.08 9.09 -10.54
N PHE A 177 5.16 8.32 -10.43
CA PHE A 177 6.30 8.64 -9.58
C PHE A 177 7.12 9.78 -10.20
N HIS A 178 6.62 11.01 -10.11
CA HIS A 178 7.23 12.20 -10.73
C HIS A 178 8.62 12.50 -10.16
N GLU A 179 9.57 12.92 -11.01
CA GLU A 179 10.98 13.08 -10.63
C GLU A 179 11.24 14.08 -9.51
N ARG A 180 10.38 15.09 -9.36
CA ARG A 180 10.43 16.06 -8.25
C ARG A 180 10.36 15.41 -6.86
N PHE A 181 9.74 14.23 -6.76
CA PHE A 181 9.64 13.47 -5.52
C PHE A 181 10.79 12.47 -5.30
N ARG A 182 11.79 12.43 -6.19
CA ARG A 182 12.97 11.58 -6.01
C ARG A 182 13.73 12.03 -4.78
N TRP A 183 13.99 11.10 -3.89
CA TRP A 183 14.66 11.39 -2.62
C TRP A 183 16.14 11.06 -2.68
N VAL A 184 16.49 9.84 -3.05
CA VAL A 184 17.88 9.36 -3.13
C VAL A 184 17.97 8.23 -4.15
N ARG A 185 19.15 7.99 -4.73
CA ARG A 185 19.40 6.79 -5.53
C ARG A 185 19.30 5.55 -4.65
N ILE A 186 18.78 4.44 -5.20
CA ILE A 186 18.70 3.16 -4.47
C ILE A 186 20.07 2.75 -3.92
N ALA A 187 21.12 2.91 -4.73
CA ALA A 187 22.49 2.60 -4.34
C ALA A 187 23.01 3.45 -3.18
N ASP A 188 22.39 4.59 -2.88
CA ASP A 188 22.84 5.54 -1.87
C ASP A 188 21.92 5.59 -0.65
N ILE A 189 20.86 4.77 -0.59
CA ILE A 189 19.87 4.83 0.50
C ILE A 189 20.50 4.58 1.87
N TYR A 190 21.50 3.70 1.96
CA TYR A 190 22.18 3.39 3.22
C TYR A 190 22.81 4.64 3.86
N LYS A 191 23.27 5.59 3.04
CA LYS A 191 23.88 6.85 3.51
C LYS A 191 22.90 7.73 4.29
N LEU A 192 21.60 7.58 4.03
CA LEU A 192 20.56 8.28 4.79
C LEU A 192 20.43 7.73 6.22
N TYR A 193 20.69 6.43 6.40
CA TYR A 193 20.65 5.77 7.71
C TYR A 193 21.94 5.94 8.51
N ASP A 194 23.05 6.31 7.86
CA ASP A 194 24.32 6.65 8.53
C ASP A 194 24.29 8.01 9.24
N ASN A 195 23.29 8.85 8.95
CA ASN A 195 23.17 10.21 9.47
C ASN A 195 21.95 10.37 10.39
N LYS A 196 21.94 11.43 11.20
CA LYS A 196 20.75 11.77 12.00
C LYS A 196 19.57 12.07 11.07
N MET A 197 18.52 11.25 11.20
CA MET A 197 17.28 11.37 10.45
C MET A 197 16.73 12.81 10.43
N GLN A 198 16.48 13.32 9.23
CA GLN A 198 15.82 14.62 8.99
C GLN A 198 14.50 14.41 8.27
N PRO A 199 13.42 15.13 8.61
CA PRO A 199 12.14 14.92 7.95
C PRO A 199 12.22 15.34 6.48
N VAL A 200 11.51 14.61 5.62
CA VAL A 200 11.34 14.96 4.21
C VAL A 200 10.42 16.18 4.10
N ALA A 201 10.75 17.10 3.20
CA ALA A 201 9.94 18.28 2.90
C ALA A 201 8.53 17.88 2.43
N THR A 202 7.51 18.60 2.89
CA THR A 202 6.10 18.27 2.63
C THR A 202 5.41 19.28 1.73
N ASP A 203 6.12 20.30 1.24
CA ASP A 203 5.53 21.42 0.49
C ASP A 203 4.75 20.97 -0.75
N GLU A 204 5.22 19.90 -1.41
CA GLU A 204 4.59 19.29 -2.58
C GLU A 204 3.69 18.09 -2.27
N CYS A 205 3.40 17.81 -0.99
CA CYS A 205 2.68 16.62 -0.51
C CYS A 205 1.24 16.96 -0.06
N ASP A 206 0.44 17.51 -0.97
CA ASP A 206 -0.91 18.01 -0.70
C ASP A 206 -1.99 16.91 -0.57
N HIS A 207 -1.76 15.73 -1.12
CA HIS A 207 -2.67 14.57 -1.07
C HIS A 207 -2.08 13.40 -0.26
N CYS A 208 -1.46 13.70 0.88
CA CYS A 208 -0.87 12.68 1.74
C CYS A 208 -1.97 11.83 2.42
N VAL A 209 -1.89 10.50 2.24
CA VAL A 209 -2.76 9.50 2.91
C VAL A 209 -2.13 8.85 4.14
N PHE A 210 -0.93 9.31 4.52
CA PHE A 210 -0.12 8.74 5.61
C PHE A 210 0.01 9.69 6.81
N LYS A 211 -0.70 10.82 6.84
CA LYS A 211 -0.52 11.82 7.89
C LYS A 211 -0.73 11.26 9.29
N LYS A 212 -1.81 10.50 9.52
CA LYS A 212 -2.08 9.91 10.84
C LYS A 212 -0.94 9.02 11.32
N GLN A 213 -0.39 8.17 10.46
CA GLN A 213 0.76 7.33 10.78
C GLN A 213 2.02 8.16 10.98
N ASN A 214 2.20 9.20 10.16
CA ASN A 214 3.33 10.10 10.26
C ASN A 214 3.31 10.91 11.57
N ASP A 215 2.14 11.34 12.03
CA ASP A 215 1.97 12.05 13.31
C ASP A 215 2.34 11.13 14.48
N GLN A 216 1.95 9.85 14.43
CA GLN A 216 2.38 8.85 15.42
C GLN A 216 3.90 8.69 15.46
N VAL A 217 4.53 8.59 14.29
CA VAL A 217 6.00 8.51 14.17
C VAL A 217 6.64 9.81 14.69
N SER A 218 6.06 10.97 14.39
CA SER A 218 6.54 12.26 14.88
C SER A 218 6.51 12.36 16.40
N CYS A 219 5.46 11.83 17.06
CA CYS A 219 5.36 11.78 18.52
C CYS A 219 6.43 10.89 19.15
N LEU A 220 6.84 9.80 18.48
CA LEU A 220 7.91 8.93 18.96
C LEU A 220 9.29 9.57 18.82
N ILE A 221 9.52 10.31 17.73
CA ILE A 221 10.80 10.99 17.45
C ILE A 221 10.95 12.25 18.31
N ASN A 222 9.86 12.98 18.53
CA ASN A 222 9.82 14.20 19.32
C ASN A 222 8.83 14.00 20.48
N PRO A 223 9.21 13.25 21.53
CA PRO A 223 8.33 13.01 22.67
C PRO A 223 8.16 14.30 23.48
N THR A 224 7.24 15.15 23.07
CA THR A 224 6.82 16.35 23.82
C THR A 224 5.66 16.00 24.75
N GLY A 225 5.65 16.53 25.96
CA GLY A 225 4.52 16.37 26.90
C GLY A 225 4.69 15.32 28.01
N MET A 226 5.83 14.63 28.09
CA MET A 226 6.24 13.89 29.30
C MET A 226 7.01 14.76 30.30
N GLU A 227 7.16 16.05 30.02
CA GLU A 227 7.90 17.02 30.83
C GLU A 227 7.21 17.32 32.18
N ASN A 228 5.95 16.91 32.34
CA ASN A 228 5.16 17.06 33.57
C ASN A 228 5.01 15.75 34.37
N PHE A 229 5.75 14.69 34.02
CA PHE A 229 5.73 13.40 34.74
C PHE A 229 6.92 13.20 35.70
N ILE A 230 7.71 14.24 35.95
CA ILE A 230 8.79 14.25 36.96
C ILE A 230 8.36 15.11 38.15
#